data_AF-A0A544Z743-F1
#
_entry.id   AF-A0A544Z743-F1
#
_cell.length_a   1.000
_cell.length_b   1.000
_cell.length_c   1.000
_cell.angle_alpha   90.00
_cell.angle_beta   90.00
_cell.angle_gamma   90.00
#
_symmetry.space_group_name_H-M   'P 1'
#
loop_
_entity.id
_entity.type
_entity.pdbx_description
1 polymer ?
#
loop_
_entity_poly.entity_id
_entity_poly.type
_entity_poly.pdbx_seq_one_letter_code
_entity_poly.pdbx_strand_id
1 'polypeptide(L)'
;MDVRPSWRGLAGIGTAVLISLPMQHDRDPVPPPSPPPAADPGVEVRGEVSLPPLLAGTFTATVKTWDTTAADERIGHARAAGLLLDAGVRWKSTGDCADRRRPYCTSLEAIRYGTLMRTVDLRRDSGCPVTVTGGTETGHADSRYSHGNGYKVDLAHNRCLDAYVTRTYHYWRTRADGAALYRAAPSDVWADEPTHWDVLFR
;
A
#
# COMPACT_ATOMS: atom_id res chain seq x y z
N MET A 1 77.71 -7.78 -17.45
CA MET A 1 78.23 -8.92 -16.66
C MET A 1 77.01 -9.66 -16.13
N ASP A 2 76.81 -10.87 -16.63
CA ASP A 2 75.83 -11.86 -16.17
C ASP A 2 75.87 -12.05 -14.66
N VAL A 3 74.69 -12.10 -14.01
CA VAL A 3 74.40 -13.10 -12.97
C VAL A 3 72.88 -13.34 -12.93
N ARG A 4 72.46 -14.58 -13.25
CA ARG A 4 71.12 -15.12 -12.99
C ARG A 4 70.90 -15.39 -11.50
N PRO A 5 69.65 -15.49 -11.04
CA PRO A 5 69.34 -16.55 -10.08
C PRO A 5 68.30 -17.53 -10.64
N SER A 6 68.67 -18.80 -10.49
CA SER A 6 67.86 -19.98 -10.73
C SER A 6 66.77 -20.15 -9.68
N TRP A 7 65.58 -20.56 -10.11
CA TRP A 7 64.67 -21.33 -9.27
C TRP A 7 64.17 -22.55 -10.05
N ARG A 8 64.64 -23.73 -9.63
CA ARG A 8 64.04 -25.03 -9.92
C ARG A 8 62.97 -25.27 -8.86
N GLY A 9 61.78 -25.71 -9.26
CA GLY A 9 60.70 -26.01 -8.32
C GLY A 9 59.51 -26.70 -8.97
N LEU A 10 59.67 -28.00 -9.21
CA LEU A 10 58.68 -29.07 -9.10
C LEU A 10 57.35 -28.96 -9.88
N ALA A 11 57.26 -29.80 -10.91
CA ALA A 11 56.02 -30.23 -11.53
C ALA A 11 55.15 -30.99 -10.52
N GLY A 12 53.97 -30.46 -10.23
CA GLY A 12 52.87 -31.17 -9.58
C GLY A 12 51.77 -31.43 -10.61
N ILE A 13 51.64 -32.69 -11.03
CA ILE A 13 50.54 -33.16 -11.89
C ILE A 13 49.33 -33.32 -10.97
N GLY A 14 48.51 -32.28 -10.86
CA GLY A 14 47.22 -32.32 -10.19
C GLY A 14 46.12 -32.64 -11.19
N THR A 15 45.66 -33.89 -11.21
CA THR A 15 44.47 -34.30 -11.96
C THR A 15 43.25 -33.64 -11.32
N ALA A 16 42.73 -32.58 -11.95
CA ALA A 16 41.48 -31.96 -11.54
C ALA A 16 40.31 -32.88 -11.92
N VAL A 17 39.73 -33.56 -10.92
CA VAL A 17 38.43 -34.21 -11.05
C VAL A 17 37.36 -33.13 -10.97
N LEU A 18 36.82 -32.74 -12.13
CA LEU A 18 35.65 -31.88 -12.24
C LEU A 18 34.41 -32.65 -11.76
N ILE A 19 34.08 -32.52 -10.48
CA ILE A 19 32.78 -32.92 -9.96
C ILE A 19 31.79 -31.86 -10.44
N SER A 20 31.04 -32.15 -11.51
CA SER A 20 29.89 -31.35 -11.93
C SER A 20 28.83 -31.40 -10.83
N LEU A 21 28.72 -30.32 -10.05
CA LEU A 21 27.54 -30.07 -9.23
C LEU A 21 26.35 -29.78 -10.16
N PRO A 22 25.17 -30.38 -9.92
CA PRO A 22 23.98 -30.04 -10.70
C PRO A 22 23.64 -28.57 -10.46
N MET A 23 23.52 -27.82 -11.55
CA MET A 23 23.05 -26.45 -11.52
C MET A 23 21.66 -26.41 -10.87
N GLN A 24 21.60 -25.76 -9.71
CA GLN A 24 20.33 -25.41 -9.08
C GLN A 24 19.63 -24.45 -10.04
N HIS A 25 18.54 -24.90 -10.64
CA HIS A 25 17.63 -24.01 -11.35
C HIS A 25 17.10 -23.00 -10.33
N ASP A 26 17.60 -21.78 -10.41
CA ASP A 26 16.98 -20.62 -9.79
C ASP A 26 15.54 -20.58 -10.30
N ARG A 27 14.60 -20.91 -9.42
CA ARG A 27 13.18 -20.71 -9.72
C ARG A 27 12.96 -19.21 -9.73
N ASP A 28 12.62 -18.67 -10.89
CA ASP A 28 12.25 -17.28 -11.03
C ASP A 28 11.24 -16.90 -9.92
N PRO A 29 11.43 -15.77 -9.24
CA PRO A 29 10.48 -15.30 -8.23
C PRO A 29 9.11 -15.14 -8.88
N VAL A 30 8.11 -15.80 -8.30
CA VAL A 30 6.71 -15.70 -8.73
C VAL A 30 6.32 -14.21 -8.71
N PRO A 31 5.83 -13.64 -9.82
CA PRO A 31 5.41 -12.25 -9.84
C PRO A 31 4.30 -12.05 -8.79
N PRO A 32 4.26 -10.88 -8.11
CA PRO A 32 3.17 -10.59 -7.20
C PRO A 32 1.83 -10.73 -7.95
N PRO A 33 0.77 -11.21 -7.28
CA PRO A 33 -0.55 -11.28 -7.91
C PRO A 33 -0.91 -9.89 -8.42
N SER A 34 -1.45 -9.83 -9.63
CA SER A 34 -1.94 -8.57 -10.20
C SER A 34 -2.88 -7.90 -9.20
N PRO A 35 -2.78 -6.58 -8.99
CA PRO A 35 -3.76 -5.88 -8.17
C PRO A 35 -5.15 -6.18 -8.73
N PRO A 36 -6.17 -6.39 -7.87
CA PRO A 36 -7.52 -6.57 -8.35
C PRO A 36 -7.88 -5.40 -9.28
N PRO A 37 -8.65 -5.65 -10.36
CA PRO A 37 -9.14 -4.56 -11.19
C PRO A 37 -9.86 -3.56 -10.28
N ALA A 38 -9.63 -2.26 -10.50
CA ALA A 38 -10.39 -1.22 -9.82
C ALA A 38 -11.88 -1.58 -9.95
N ALA A 39 -12.56 -1.71 -8.81
CA ALA A 39 -13.95 -2.14 -8.80
C ALA A 39 -14.79 -1.17 -9.65
N ASP A 40 -15.36 -1.67 -10.75
CA ASP A 40 -16.38 -0.95 -11.49
C ASP A 40 -17.57 -0.69 -10.56
N PRO A 41 -18.17 0.51 -10.59
CA PRO A 41 -19.34 0.76 -9.77
C PRO A 41 -20.54 -0.05 -10.26
N GLY A 42 -21.01 -0.95 -9.38
CA GLY A 42 -22.35 -1.51 -9.46
C GLY A 42 -22.56 -2.73 -10.35
N VAL A 43 -21.52 -3.51 -10.68
CA VAL A 43 -21.71 -4.81 -11.35
C VAL A 43 -21.72 -5.94 -10.31
N GLU A 44 -22.86 -6.64 -10.21
CA GLU A 44 -22.94 -7.96 -9.58
C GLU A 44 -22.11 -8.94 -10.43
N VAL A 45 -20.83 -9.14 -10.07
CA VAL A 45 -19.97 -10.10 -10.77
C VAL A 45 -20.39 -11.51 -10.35
N ARG A 46 -21.20 -12.16 -11.18
CA ARG A 46 -21.50 -13.59 -11.07
C ARG A 46 -20.34 -14.39 -11.65
N GLY A 47 -19.49 -14.93 -10.79
CA GLY A 47 -18.45 -15.88 -11.18
C GLY A 47 -18.91 -17.32 -10.95
N GLU A 48 -18.92 -18.15 -12.00
CA GLU A 48 -19.05 -19.60 -11.86
C GLU A 48 -17.64 -20.21 -11.78
N VAL A 49 -17.31 -20.82 -10.63
CA VAL A 49 -16.08 -21.60 -10.48
C VAL A 49 -16.44 -23.07 -10.70
N SER A 50 -15.94 -23.67 -11.78
CA SER A 50 -16.11 -25.11 -12.04
C SER A 50 -15.23 -25.92 -11.09
N LEU A 51 -15.83 -26.47 -10.03
CA LEU A 51 -15.19 -27.34 -9.05
C LEU A 51 -15.46 -28.82 -9.39
N PRO A 52 -14.54 -29.75 -9.03
CA PRO A 52 -14.78 -31.19 -9.16
C PRO A 52 -16.06 -31.64 -8.43
N PRO A 53 -16.72 -32.73 -8.89
CA PRO A 53 -18.14 -33.02 -8.65
C PRO A 53 -18.57 -33.33 -7.20
N LEU A 54 -17.67 -33.22 -6.21
CA LEU A 54 -17.98 -33.51 -4.80
C LEU A 54 -18.20 -32.24 -3.95
N LEU A 55 -18.10 -31.04 -4.54
CA LEU A 55 -18.36 -29.74 -3.89
C LEU A 55 -19.14 -28.79 -4.82
N ALA A 56 -20.13 -29.31 -5.55
CA ALA A 56 -21.02 -28.49 -6.37
C ALA A 56 -22.02 -27.72 -5.47
N GLY A 57 -21.56 -26.61 -4.89
CA GLY A 57 -22.39 -25.64 -4.18
C GLY A 57 -22.23 -24.27 -4.83
N THR A 58 -23.35 -23.63 -5.19
CA THR A 58 -23.36 -22.23 -5.59
C THR A 58 -23.29 -21.35 -4.34
N PHE A 59 -22.12 -20.78 -4.09
CA PHE A 59 -21.97 -19.75 -3.06
C PHE A 59 -22.10 -18.38 -3.72
N THR A 60 -23.10 -17.60 -3.33
CA THR A 60 -23.20 -16.20 -3.72
C THR A 60 -22.33 -15.38 -2.78
N ALA A 61 -21.16 -14.97 -3.25
CA ALA A 61 -20.34 -13.96 -2.56
C ALA A 61 -20.87 -12.57 -2.91
N THR A 62 -21.56 -11.90 -1.99
CA THR A 62 -21.91 -10.49 -2.14
C THR A 62 -20.69 -9.64 -1.77
N VAL A 63 -19.97 -9.14 -2.78
CA VAL A 63 -18.94 -8.12 -2.54
C VAL A 63 -19.66 -6.80 -2.31
N LYS A 64 -19.64 -6.30 -1.05
CA LYS A 64 -20.18 -4.98 -0.72
C LYS A 64 -19.22 -3.91 -1.23
N THR A 65 -19.40 -3.50 -2.47
CA THR A 65 -18.79 -2.28 -3.02
C THR A 65 -19.53 -1.06 -2.49
N TRP A 66 -18.82 0.07 -2.40
CA TRP A 66 -19.41 1.33 -1.97
C TRP A 66 -19.85 2.15 -3.19
N ASP A 67 -20.87 2.99 -3.02
CA ASP A 67 -21.40 3.82 -4.10
C ASP A 67 -20.37 4.88 -4.51
N THR A 68 -19.76 4.69 -5.68
CA THR A 68 -18.76 5.63 -6.20
C THR A 68 -19.38 6.91 -6.74
N THR A 69 -20.70 6.95 -6.99
CA THR A 69 -21.37 8.20 -7.38
C THR A 69 -21.40 9.20 -6.22
N ALA A 70 -21.36 8.69 -4.99
CA ALA A 70 -21.18 9.48 -3.78
C ALA A 70 -19.71 9.80 -3.46
N ALA A 71 -18.74 9.41 -4.30
CA ALA A 71 -17.32 9.57 -3.98
C ALA A 71 -16.95 11.00 -3.61
N ASP A 72 -17.54 12.01 -4.26
CA ASP A 72 -17.27 13.42 -3.99
C ASP A 72 -18.10 14.01 -2.83
N GLU A 73 -18.99 13.25 -2.20
CA GLU A 73 -19.73 13.70 -1.01
C GLU A 73 -18.75 14.06 0.12
N ARG A 74 -19.00 15.16 0.81
CA ARG A 74 -18.29 15.54 2.03
C ARG A 74 -19.11 15.12 3.23
N ILE A 75 -18.53 14.28 4.09
CA ILE A 75 -19.23 13.69 5.22
C ILE A 75 -18.68 14.23 6.55
N GLY A 76 -19.54 14.24 7.57
CA GLY A 76 -19.17 14.67 8.91
C GLY A 76 -18.29 13.66 9.64
N HIS A 77 -17.51 14.14 10.62
CA HIS A 77 -16.54 13.33 11.35
C HIS A 77 -17.16 12.08 12.00
N ALA A 78 -18.30 12.21 12.68
CA ALA A 78 -18.93 11.08 13.37
C ALA A 78 -19.32 9.94 12.41
N ARG A 79 -19.86 10.29 11.23
CA ARG A 79 -20.18 9.30 10.17
C ARG A 79 -18.90 8.67 9.63
N ALA A 80 -17.87 9.47 9.36
CA ALA A 80 -16.59 8.97 8.86
C ALA A 80 -15.91 8.01 9.85
N ALA A 81 -15.83 8.40 11.13
CA ALA A 81 -15.22 7.58 12.17
C ALA A 81 -15.99 6.26 12.38
N GLY A 82 -17.33 6.29 12.34
CA GLY A 82 -18.15 5.08 12.41
C GLY A 82 -17.87 4.11 11.25
N LEU A 83 -17.82 4.62 10.02
CA LEU A 83 -17.50 3.82 8.84
C LEU A 83 -16.10 3.20 8.88
N LEU A 84 -15.09 3.92 9.39
CA LEU A 84 -13.75 3.37 9.61
C LEU A 84 -13.78 2.26 10.65
N LEU A 85 -14.43 2.50 11.79
CA LEU A 85 -14.52 1.53 12.88
C LEU A 85 -15.21 0.23 12.44
N ASP A 86 -16.33 0.35 11.72
CA ASP A 86 -17.08 -0.79 11.16
C ASP A 86 -16.22 -1.62 10.18
N ALA A 87 -15.27 -0.98 9.52
CA ALA A 87 -14.31 -1.62 8.62
C ALA A 87 -13.04 -2.14 9.33
N GLY A 88 -12.92 -1.97 10.64
CA GLY A 88 -11.72 -2.35 11.39
C GLY A 88 -10.51 -1.44 11.12
N VAL A 89 -10.77 -0.21 10.67
CA VAL A 89 -9.78 0.88 10.57
C VAL A 89 -9.86 1.72 11.84
N ARG A 90 -8.71 1.97 12.47
CA ARG A 90 -8.63 2.84 13.65
C ARG A 90 -8.44 4.29 13.24
N TRP A 91 -8.83 5.20 14.12
CA TRP A 91 -8.54 6.62 14.03
C TRP A 91 -7.94 7.05 15.38
N LYS A 92 -6.90 7.88 15.34
CA LYS A 92 -6.21 8.37 16.53
C LYS A 92 -5.84 9.83 16.33
N SER A 93 -6.04 10.63 17.38
CA SER A 93 -5.55 12.00 17.44
C SER A 93 -4.54 12.18 18.56
N THR A 94 -3.46 12.90 18.29
CA THR A 94 -2.46 13.25 19.31
C THR A 94 -3.01 14.24 20.34
N GLY A 95 -3.96 15.10 19.93
CA GLY A 95 -4.62 16.06 20.81
C GLY A 95 -5.93 15.59 21.43
N ASP A 96 -6.26 14.30 21.30
CA ASP A 96 -7.52 13.71 21.79
C ASP A 96 -8.77 14.50 21.34
N CYS A 97 -8.77 14.95 20.09
CA CYS A 97 -9.81 15.82 19.54
C CYS A 97 -10.03 15.61 18.03
N ALA A 98 -11.18 16.09 17.54
CA ALA A 98 -11.60 15.98 16.14
C ALA A 98 -11.93 17.34 15.50
N ASP A 99 -11.52 18.45 16.13
CA ASP A 99 -11.77 19.80 15.63
C ASP A 99 -10.86 20.12 14.45
N ARG A 100 -11.45 20.30 13.28
CA ARG A 100 -10.75 20.60 12.03
C ARG A 100 -9.94 21.91 12.06
N ARG A 101 -10.28 22.83 12.96
CA ARG A 101 -9.59 24.12 13.06
C ARG A 101 -8.33 24.06 13.92
N ARG A 102 -7.99 22.89 14.46
CA ARG A 102 -6.84 22.69 15.36
C ARG A 102 -5.83 21.73 14.71
N PRO A 103 -4.58 22.15 14.48
CA PRO A 103 -3.60 21.36 13.74
C PRO A 103 -3.10 20.11 14.48
N TYR A 104 -3.38 19.99 15.78
CA TYR A 104 -3.04 18.82 16.59
C TYR A 104 -4.20 17.83 16.76
N CYS A 105 -5.39 18.17 16.26
CA CYS A 105 -6.51 17.24 16.18
C CYS A 105 -6.40 16.39 14.90
N THR A 106 -7.07 15.25 14.87
CA THR A 106 -7.22 14.47 13.64
C THR A 106 -8.66 14.58 13.19
N SER A 107 -8.99 15.53 12.33
CA SER A 107 -10.39 15.74 11.95
C SER A 107 -10.74 14.97 10.68
N LEU A 108 -11.89 14.31 10.70
CA LEU A 108 -12.48 13.72 9.49
C LEU A 108 -13.64 14.58 8.96
N GLU A 109 -13.80 15.78 9.50
CA GLU A 109 -14.89 16.67 9.12
C GLU A 109 -14.76 17.14 7.68
N ALA A 110 -15.82 16.96 6.89
CA ALA A 110 -15.81 17.23 5.45
C ALA A 110 -14.68 16.49 4.70
N ILE A 111 -14.33 15.27 5.15
CA ILE A 111 -13.56 14.34 4.33
C ILE A 111 -14.41 13.88 3.14
N ARG A 112 -13.76 13.62 2.00
CA ARG A 112 -14.42 13.08 0.82
C ARG A 112 -14.78 11.59 1.06
N TYR A 113 -16.00 11.19 0.77
CA TYR A 113 -16.47 9.82 0.98
C TYR A 113 -15.59 8.81 0.25
N GLY A 114 -15.18 9.11 -0.98
CA GLY A 114 -14.25 8.26 -1.74
C GLY A 114 -12.88 8.11 -1.08
N THR A 115 -12.33 9.16 -0.45
CA THR A 115 -11.07 9.05 0.32
C THR A 115 -11.23 8.08 1.49
N LEU A 116 -12.35 8.19 2.22
CA LEU A 116 -12.64 7.31 3.35
C LEU A 116 -12.79 5.86 2.90
N MET A 117 -13.59 5.63 1.86
CA MET A 117 -13.86 4.28 1.39
C MET A 117 -12.65 3.62 0.74
N ARG A 118 -11.76 4.39 0.11
CA ARG A 118 -10.49 3.85 -0.38
C ARG A 118 -9.49 3.54 0.75
N THR A 119 -9.61 4.21 1.89
CA THR A 119 -8.91 3.81 3.13
C THR A 119 -9.46 2.48 3.66
N VAL A 120 -10.77 2.25 3.52
CA VAL A 120 -11.41 0.96 3.85
C VAL A 120 -10.96 -0.15 2.89
N ASP A 121 -10.90 0.13 1.59
CA ASP A 121 -10.44 -0.84 0.59
C ASP A 121 -8.98 -1.24 0.85
N LEU A 122 -8.10 -0.27 1.15
CA LEU A 122 -6.73 -0.55 1.59
C LEU A 122 -6.68 -1.54 2.77
N ARG A 123 -7.52 -1.35 3.79
CA ARG A 123 -7.57 -2.25 4.96
C ARG A 123 -7.98 -3.67 4.57
N ARG A 124 -8.91 -3.80 3.63
CA ARG A 124 -9.38 -5.10 3.11
C ARG A 124 -8.30 -5.77 2.26
N ASP A 125 -7.72 -5.03 1.32
CA ASP A 125 -6.76 -5.54 0.33
C ASP A 125 -5.42 -5.90 0.96
N SER A 126 -4.94 -5.08 1.88
CA SER A 126 -3.67 -5.34 2.57
C SER A 126 -3.79 -6.39 3.67
N GLY A 127 -4.99 -6.56 4.26
CA GLY A 127 -5.17 -7.30 5.51
C GLY A 127 -4.46 -6.69 6.73
N CYS A 128 -3.74 -5.57 6.56
CA CYS A 128 -2.91 -4.96 7.59
C CYS A 128 -3.74 -4.10 8.56
N PRO A 129 -3.27 -3.90 9.80
CA PRO A 129 -3.78 -2.82 10.64
C PRO A 129 -3.61 -1.46 9.95
N VAL A 130 -4.69 -0.68 9.87
CA VAL A 130 -4.68 0.69 9.35
C VAL A 130 -5.16 1.62 10.46
N THR A 131 -4.41 2.69 10.70
CA THR A 131 -4.77 3.74 11.66
C THR A 131 -4.63 5.10 11.02
N VAL A 132 -5.72 5.86 10.94
CA VAL A 132 -5.71 7.25 10.48
C VAL A 132 -5.21 8.16 11.61
N THR A 133 -4.20 8.98 11.31
CA THR A 133 -3.57 9.93 12.25
C THR A 133 -3.67 11.38 11.84
N GLY A 134 -4.07 11.65 10.59
CA GLY A 134 -4.29 12.98 10.03
C GLY A 134 -5.41 12.90 9.00
N GLY A 135 -6.19 13.97 8.88
CA GLY A 135 -7.35 14.00 8.01
C GLY A 135 -7.48 15.35 7.32
N THR A 136 -8.37 16.18 7.84
CA THR A 136 -8.81 17.42 7.20
C THR A 136 -8.50 18.66 8.01
N GLU A 137 -7.84 18.49 9.16
CA GLU A 137 -7.41 19.56 10.04
C GLU A 137 -6.55 20.62 9.32
N THR A 138 -6.51 21.82 9.89
CA THR A 138 -5.62 22.89 9.42
C THR A 138 -4.15 22.57 9.68
N GLY A 139 -3.22 23.33 9.07
CA GLY A 139 -1.78 23.13 9.21
C GLY A 139 -1.11 22.45 8.01
N HIS A 140 -1.91 22.00 7.05
CA HIS A 140 -1.44 21.40 5.79
C HIS A 140 -1.39 22.42 4.65
N ALA A 141 -0.62 22.12 3.60
CA ALA A 141 -0.56 22.97 2.41
C ALA A 141 -1.89 23.02 1.64
N ASP A 142 -2.31 24.23 1.28
CA ASP A 142 -3.53 24.44 0.52
C ASP A 142 -3.30 24.15 -0.97
N SER A 143 -4.07 23.20 -1.51
CA SER A 143 -4.13 22.90 -2.93
C SER A 143 -5.48 22.28 -3.28
N ARG A 144 -5.80 22.13 -4.57
CA ARG A 144 -7.03 21.44 -5.02
C ARG A 144 -7.16 20.04 -4.42
N TYR A 145 -6.05 19.32 -4.26
CA TYR A 145 -6.00 17.95 -3.79
C TYR A 145 -5.25 17.88 -2.46
N SER A 146 -5.85 18.47 -1.42
CA SER A 146 -5.24 18.66 -0.09
C SER A 146 -5.98 17.89 1.01
N HIS A 147 -5.40 17.87 2.21
CA HIS A 147 -6.04 17.44 3.46
C HIS A 147 -7.33 18.21 3.70
N GLY A 148 -7.26 19.55 3.68
CA GLY A 148 -8.44 20.39 3.85
C GLY A 148 -9.54 20.05 2.82
N ASN A 149 -9.20 19.82 1.56
CA ASN A 149 -10.24 19.48 0.58
C ASN A 149 -10.72 18.02 0.68
N GLY A 150 -10.25 17.24 1.64
CA GLY A 150 -10.68 15.88 1.92
C GLY A 150 -10.10 14.83 0.97
N TYR A 151 -9.08 15.18 0.19
CA TYR A 151 -8.46 14.28 -0.80
C TYR A 151 -7.32 13.43 -0.21
N LYS A 152 -6.82 13.83 0.95
CA LYS A 152 -5.66 13.21 1.59
C LYS A 152 -6.01 12.69 2.97
N VAL A 153 -5.27 11.70 3.43
CA VAL A 153 -5.35 11.12 4.77
C VAL A 153 -3.94 10.70 5.19
N ASP A 154 -3.61 10.91 6.46
CA ASP A 154 -2.35 10.43 7.02
C ASP A 154 -2.58 9.09 7.73
N LEU A 155 -1.77 8.10 7.38
CA LEU A 155 -1.85 6.75 7.95
C LEU A 155 -0.59 6.45 8.75
N ALA A 156 -0.77 5.97 9.99
CA ALA A 156 0.34 5.57 10.83
C ALA A 156 1.17 4.46 10.18
N HIS A 157 2.49 4.59 10.24
CA HIS A 157 3.39 3.51 9.88
C HIS A 157 3.14 2.28 10.74
N ASN A 158 3.27 1.13 10.10
CA ASN A 158 3.45 -0.14 10.76
C ASN A 158 4.07 -1.12 9.77
N ARG A 159 4.85 -2.07 10.29
CA ARG A 159 5.60 -3.03 9.47
C ARG A 159 4.77 -3.74 8.41
N CYS A 160 3.50 -4.05 8.68
CA CYS A 160 2.63 -4.71 7.70
C CYS A 160 2.30 -3.76 6.55
N LEU A 161 1.78 -2.58 6.87
CA LEU A 161 1.39 -1.58 5.87
C LEU A 161 2.59 -1.10 5.06
N ASP A 162 3.73 -0.84 5.71
CA ASP A 162 4.95 -0.39 5.04
C ASP A 162 5.44 -1.45 4.03
N ALA A 163 5.45 -2.72 4.43
CA ALA A 163 5.81 -3.82 3.54
C ALA A 163 4.79 -4.01 2.41
N TYR A 164 3.50 -3.83 2.68
CA TYR A 164 2.45 -3.93 1.66
C TYR A 164 2.62 -2.84 0.59
N VAL A 165 2.77 -1.58 1.01
CA VAL A 165 2.95 -0.43 0.11
C VAL A 165 4.20 -0.60 -0.75
N THR A 166 5.35 -0.86 -0.11
CA THR A 166 6.64 -0.93 -0.81
C THR A 166 6.78 -2.14 -1.74
N ARG A 167 6.04 -3.24 -1.49
CA ARG A 167 6.03 -4.42 -2.36
C ARG A 167 4.98 -4.38 -3.46
N THR A 168 3.86 -3.71 -3.22
CA THR A 168 2.70 -3.71 -4.13
C THR A 168 2.70 -2.51 -5.05
N TYR A 169 3.13 -1.34 -4.58
CA TYR A 169 3.02 -0.09 -5.33
C TYR A 169 4.34 0.29 -6.01
N HIS A 170 4.22 0.93 -7.17
CA HIS A 170 5.38 1.33 -7.96
C HIS A 170 6.04 2.56 -7.37
N TYR A 171 7.32 2.47 -7.00
CA TYR A 171 8.13 3.63 -6.63
C TYR A 171 8.19 4.63 -7.80
N TRP A 172 7.76 5.86 -7.59
CA TRP A 172 7.68 6.89 -8.62
C TRP A 172 8.88 7.82 -8.64
N ARG A 173 9.16 8.49 -7.51
CA ARG A 173 10.29 9.40 -7.33
C ARG A 173 10.46 9.77 -5.86
N THR A 174 11.55 10.44 -5.52
CA THR A 174 11.70 11.17 -4.25
C THR A 174 11.25 12.61 -4.42
N ARG A 175 10.49 13.14 -3.45
CA ARG A 175 10.10 14.56 -3.35
C ARG A 175 11.26 15.39 -2.79
N ALA A 176 11.24 16.71 -2.99
CA ALA A 176 12.36 17.59 -2.63
C ALA A 176 12.70 17.59 -1.12
N ASP A 177 11.75 17.21 -0.27
CA ASP A 177 11.90 17.05 1.18
C ASP A 177 12.41 15.66 1.60
N GLY A 178 12.70 14.77 0.64
CA GLY A 178 13.20 13.43 0.88
C GLY A 178 12.13 12.33 0.95
N ALA A 179 10.83 12.68 0.90
CA ALA A 179 9.77 11.68 0.95
C ALA A 179 9.76 10.79 -0.31
N ALA A 180 9.80 9.47 -0.13
CA ALA A 180 9.68 8.53 -1.25
C ALA A 180 8.21 8.45 -1.69
N LEU A 181 7.96 8.61 -2.99
CA LEU A 181 6.60 8.55 -3.54
C LEU A 181 6.35 7.21 -4.21
N TYR A 182 5.22 6.58 -3.89
CA TYR A 182 4.72 5.35 -4.52
C TYR A 182 3.38 5.60 -5.20
N ARG A 183 3.07 4.81 -6.23
CA ARG A 183 1.80 4.87 -6.98
C ARG A 183 1.06 3.54 -6.90
N ALA A 184 -0.14 3.60 -6.33
CA ALA A 184 -1.09 2.48 -6.34
C ALA A 184 -1.93 2.46 -7.64
N ALA A 185 -2.19 3.64 -8.22
CA ALA A 185 -2.91 3.85 -9.47
C ALA A 185 -2.43 5.17 -10.12
N PRO A 186 -2.86 5.51 -11.35
CA PRO A 186 -2.41 6.72 -12.05
C PRO A 186 -2.57 8.03 -11.28
N SER A 187 -3.57 8.11 -10.39
CA SER A 187 -3.89 9.33 -9.65
C SER A 187 -3.67 9.22 -8.14
N ASP A 188 -3.23 8.06 -7.66
CA ASP A 188 -3.01 7.79 -6.24
C ASP A 188 -1.54 7.86 -5.91
N VAL A 189 -1.22 8.66 -4.90
CA VAL A 189 0.16 8.93 -4.51
C VAL A 189 0.29 8.68 -3.03
N TRP A 190 1.30 7.92 -2.67
CA TRP A 190 1.69 7.61 -1.31
C TRP A 190 3.04 8.24 -1.05
N ALA A 191 3.11 9.20 -0.14
CA ALA A 191 4.36 9.79 0.29
C ALA A 191 4.79 9.14 1.61
N ASP A 192 5.97 8.54 1.60
CA ASP A 192 6.64 8.01 2.79
C ASP A 192 7.28 9.17 3.55
N GLU A 193 6.58 9.72 4.52
CA GLU A 193 7.09 10.78 5.39
C GLU A 193 7.64 10.16 6.70
N PRO A 194 8.55 10.83 7.43
CA PRO A 194 9.24 10.20 8.57
C PRO A 194 8.34 9.62 9.69
N THR A 195 7.07 10.00 9.76
CA THR A 195 6.16 9.61 10.85
C THR A 195 4.86 8.95 10.38
N HIS A 196 4.51 9.08 9.11
CA HIS A 196 3.27 8.56 8.55
C HIS A 196 3.35 8.46 7.02
N TRP A 197 2.42 7.70 6.46
CA TRP A 197 2.11 7.78 5.04
C TRP A 197 1.16 8.95 4.80
N ASP A 198 1.58 9.92 3.98
CA ASP A 198 0.70 10.95 3.44
C ASP A 198 0.10 10.43 2.12
N VAL A 199 -1.19 10.10 2.14
CA VAL A 199 -1.86 9.39 1.04
C VAL A 199 -2.86 10.29 0.34
N LEU A 200 -2.69 10.44 -0.97
CA LEU A 200 -3.60 11.13 -1.86
C LEU A 200 -4.47 10.15 -2.63
N PHE A 201 -5.79 10.33 -2.52
CA PHE A 201 -6.81 9.60 -3.26
C PHE A 201 -7.58 10.54 -4.18
N ARG A 202 -7.39 10.43 -5.50
CA ARG A 202 -8.04 11.28 -6.51
C ARG A 202 -9.19 10.59 -7.21
#